data_AF-A0A355Q710-F1
#
_entry.id   AF-A0A355Q710-F1
#
_cell.length_a   1.000
_cell.length_b   1.000
_cell.length_c   1.000
_cell.angle_alpha   90.00
_cell.angle_beta   90.00
_cell.angle_gamma   90.00
#
_symmetry.space_group_name_H-M   'P 1'
#
loop_
_entity.id
_entity.type
_entity.pdbx_description
1 polymer ?
#
loop_
_entity_poly.entity_id
_entity_poly.type
_entity_poly.pdbx_seq_one_letter_code
_entity_poly.pdbx_strand_id
1 'polypeptide(L)'
;MAEINKILELLPDRLPRIAEEGPFLTTVSSKELIDFITETLSLNKDFVEGVVMMLQQNWEAMGLLDSTKLREGLWQFSSYPANLMARSLLDSLATPRPQFFESGWWHNESYLEQQRNLLIEVENRRIHFHREHRPAPIRQVQVAWALIKIENSLLFNHREDRERKANPNHVLIGGRLNLHDLEKAFPESTIEERLVWQQTADVNHILQALPHTLSRELNEELGLLSQHYQAELHQTLDSYDKLEGARANHAYTKYQIYCFTVQLNQTGFQQLCRRQIELPKGQLVWATSDEILIGKQGDRKFFVDAWRESAGKSFWQQLEDVPQSMVTADLVEEQVDLPYGPESSLLYGRSGQEQSLEIELDERQQSWLIGLAWVRLHQAIFPLEDIPDWIQIHPLGWLELDETKETEREELNKLAEIFRNAGLPIVEGSDAGWFRMSVSKDHLYFAETFFTLRPYHENDKYELHLLVPDLKTPIGELPDCYLSIRGITPTVYRDMVKVLKGLPTDELGDPKRSFREQLTKHAQPLGLRIPIRNDGFSFYTQCETL
;
A
#
# COMPACT_ATOMS: atom_id res chain seq x y z
N MET A 1 33.41 32.34 -26.14
CA MET A 1 32.28 33.28 -25.92
C MET A 1 32.33 34.46 -26.89
N ALA A 2 33.37 35.29 -26.91
CA ALA A 2 33.43 36.46 -27.81
C ALA A 2 33.30 36.12 -29.31
N GLU A 3 33.89 35.01 -29.76
CA GLU A 3 33.78 34.55 -31.16
C GLU A 3 32.40 33.97 -31.50
N ILE A 4 31.76 33.29 -30.55
CA ILE A 4 30.38 32.78 -30.71
C ILE A 4 29.42 33.96 -30.89
N ASN A 5 29.53 34.99 -30.05
CA ASN A 5 28.66 36.17 -30.14
C ASN A 5 28.79 36.85 -31.51
N LYS A 6 30.00 36.99 -32.05
CA LYS A 6 30.22 37.53 -33.41
C LYS A 6 29.55 36.70 -34.49
N ILE A 7 29.56 35.36 -34.36
CA ILE A 7 28.84 34.47 -35.26
C ILE A 7 27.32 34.72 -35.14
N LEU A 8 26.79 34.74 -33.92
CA LEU A 8 25.36 34.93 -33.66
C LEU A 8 24.85 36.30 -34.11
N GLU A 9 25.65 37.36 -33.98
CA GLU A 9 25.34 38.72 -34.44
C GLU A 9 25.30 38.83 -35.98
N LEU A 10 26.05 38.00 -36.70
CA LEU A 10 26.12 38.01 -38.16
C LEU A 10 24.97 37.21 -38.83
N LEU A 11 24.43 36.23 -38.10
CA LEU A 11 23.41 35.31 -38.62
C LEU A 11 22.07 35.95 -39.03
N PRO A 12 21.47 36.93 -38.32
CA PRO A 12 20.10 37.39 -38.58
C PRO A 12 19.85 37.88 -40.01
N ASP A 13 20.86 38.48 -40.64
CA ASP A 13 20.80 39.01 -42.01
C ASP A 13 20.97 37.92 -43.08
N ARG A 14 21.42 36.74 -42.66
CA ARG A 14 21.69 35.58 -43.51
C ARG A 14 20.70 34.44 -43.31
N LEU A 15 19.73 34.58 -42.41
CA LEU A 15 18.66 33.61 -42.24
C LEU A 15 17.67 33.64 -43.41
N PRO A 16 17.01 32.50 -43.71
CA PRO A 16 15.88 32.45 -44.62
C PRO A 16 14.81 33.50 -44.27
N ARG A 17 14.08 33.99 -45.28
CA ARG A 17 12.98 34.92 -45.12
C ARG A 17 11.67 34.23 -45.48
N ILE A 18 10.61 34.59 -44.79
CA ILE A 18 9.25 34.11 -45.04
C ILE A 18 8.30 35.29 -44.85
N ALA A 19 7.33 35.44 -45.74
CA ALA A 19 6.31 36.46 -45.63
C ALA A 19 5.27 36.09 -44.55
N GLU A 20 4.70 37.10 -43.89
CA GLU A 20 3.59 36.93 -42.95
C GLU A 20 2.33 36.46 -43.67
N GLU A 21 2.12 36.95 -44.89
CA GLU A 21 1.00 36.60 -45.76
C GLU A 21 1.50 36.00 -47.08
N GLY A 22 0.84 34.94 -47.53
CA GLY A 22 1.13 34.27 -48.81
C GLY A 22 2.27 33.23 -48.73
N PRO A 23 2.53 32.50 -49.83
CA PRO A 23 3.45 31.36 -49.85
C PRO A 23 4.92 31.76 -50.09
N PHE A 24 5.30 33.02 -49.85
CA PHE A 24 6.62 33.52 -50.20
C PHE A 24 7.65 33.16 -49.13
N LEU A 25 8.64 32.37 -49.51
CA LEU A 25 9.73 31.95 -48.63
C LEU A 25 11.05 31.78 -49.40
N THR A 26 12.16 31.86 -48.69
CA THR A 26 13.51 31.63 -49.24
C THR A 26 14.20 30.47 -48.53
N THR A 27 15.33 30.02 -49.08
CA THR A 27 16.19 29.00 -48.49
C THR A 27 17.63 29.49 -48.42
N VAL A 28 18.41 28.96 -47.49
CA VAL A 28 19.83 29.27 -47.33
C VAL A 28 20.61 27.97 -47.19
N SER A 29 21.73 27.80 -47.90
CA SER A 29 22.56 26.61 -47.74
C SER A 29 23.38 26.66 -46.46
N SER A 30 23.37 25.59 -45.66
CA SER A 30 24.21 25.50 -44.46
C SER A 30 25.70 25.65 -44.80
N LYS A 31 26.12 25.10 -45.94
CA LYS A 31 27.52 25.17 -46.40
C LYS A 31 27.93 26.60 -46.75
N GLU A 32 27.11 27.29 -47.54
CA GLU A 32 27.37 28.68 -47.92
C GLU A 32 27.38 29.60 -46.70
N LEU A 33 26.49 29.34 -45.73
CA LEU A 33 26.44 30.08 -44.47
C LEU A 33 27.74 29.89 -43.67
N ILE A 34 28.22 28.65 -43.54
CA ILE A 34 29.48 28.32 -42.85
C ILE A 34 30.67 28.99 -43.56
N ASP A 35 30.79 28.82 -44.88
CA ASP A 35 31.89 29.39 -45.66
C ASP A 35 31.89 30.93 -45.55
N PHE A 36 30.73 31.57 -45.65
CA PHE A 36 30.58 33.03 -45.50
C PHE A 36 31.03 33.53 -44.11
N ILE A 37 30.59 32.88 -43.04
CA ILE A 37 30.96 33.26 -41.66
C ILE A 37 32.46 33.04 -41.43
N THR A 38 33.00 31.91 -41.91
CA THR A 38 34.42 31.57 -41.83
C THR A 38 35.28 32.65 -42.48
N GLU A 39 34.93 33.07 -43.69
CA GLU A 39 35.66 34.13 -44.42
C GLU A 39 35.50 35.49 -43.76
N THR A 40 34.27 35.87 -43.40
CA THR A 40 33.96 37.21 -42.86
C THR A 40 34.61 37.46 -41.51
N LEU A 41 34.62 36.45 -40.63
CA LEU A 41 35.18 36.57 -39.29
C LEU A 41 36.61 36.04 -39.18
N SER A 42 37.15 35.44 -40.25
CA SER A 42 38.47 34.80 -40.27
C SER A 42 38.65 33.77 -39.14
N LEU A 43 37.61 32.97 -38.89
CA LEU A 43 37.58 31.95 -37.84
C LEU A 43 37.92 30.56 -38.40
N ASN A 44 38.22 29.62 -37.50
CA ASN A 44 38.37 28.22 -37.88
C ASN A 44 37.03 27.64 -38.37
N LYS A 45 37.05 26.95 -39.52
CA LYS A 45 35.84 26.41 -40.15
C LYS A 45 35.12 25.37 -39.28
N ASP A 46 35.83 24.45 -38.66
CA ASP A 46 35.25 23.40 -37.80
C ASP A 46 34.53 24.02 -36.59
N PHE A 47 35.08 25.11 -36.04
CA PHE A 47 34.45 25.88 -34.98
C PHE A 47 33.12 26.53 -35.43
N VAL A 48 33.13 27.19 -36.60
CA VAL A 48 31.92 27.80 -37.18
C VAL A 48 30.87 26.73 -37.50
N GLU A 49 31.30 25.61 -38.08
CA GLU A 49 30.43 24.47 -38.38
C GLU A 49 29.79 23.93 -37.10
N GLY A 50 30.56 23.76 -36.01
CA GLY A 50 30.01 23.35 -34.72
C GLY A 50 28.92 24.28 -34.19
N VAL A 51 29.11 25.60 -34.29
CA VAL A 51 28.10 26.59 -33.84
C VAL A 51 26.84 26.55 -34.72
N VAL A 52 27.01 26.50 -36.05
CA VAL A 52 25.88 26.42 -37.00
C VAL A 52 25.11 25.11 -36.83
N MET A 53 25.81 23.98 -36.67
CA MET A 53 25.18 22.68 -36.43
C MET A 53 24.41 22.64 -35.11
N MET A 54 24.94 23.23 -34.03
CA MET A 54 24.24 23.33 -32.75
C MET A 54 22.92 24.11 -32.88
N LEU A 55 22.95 25.26 -33.57
CA LEU A 55 21.73 26.04 -33.86
C LEU A 55 20.74 25.25 -34.73
N GLN A 56 21.25 24.58 -35.77
CA GLN A 56 20.44 23.73 -36.64
C GLN A 56 19.69 22.66 -35.85
N GLN A 57 20.41 21.91 -35.00
CA GLN A 57 19.85 20.85 -34.17
C GLN A 57 18.80 21.39 -33.18
N ASN A 58 19.07 22.55 -32.56
CA ASN A 58 18.13 23.18 -31.64
C ASN A 58 16.84 23.59 -32.35
N TRP A 59 16.95 24.25 -33.51
CA TRP A 59 15.79 24.71 -34.28
C TRP A 59 15.02 23.56 -34.94
N GLU A 60 15.71 22.49 -35.34
CA GLU A 60 15.06 21.25 -35.79
C GLU A 60 14.27 20.60 -34.64
N ALA A 61 14.86 20.48 -33.45
CA ALA A 61 14.18 19.93 -32.27
C ALA A 61 12.94 20.74 -31.84
N MET A 62 12.94 22.05 -32.12
CA MET A 62 11.80 22.94 -31.88
C MET A 62 10.79 22.96 -33.04
N GLY A 63 11.05 22.27 -34.15
CA GLY A 63 10.19 22.25 -35.34
C GLY A 63 10.19 23.54 -36.15
N LEU A 64 11.23 24.38 -36.01
CA LEU A 64 11.30 25.69 -36.65
C LEU A 64 11.73 25.61 -38.12
N LEU A 65 12.48 24.56 -38.48
CA LEU A 65 12.97 24.33 -39.85
C LEU A 65 12.13 23.27 -40.59
N ASP A 66 12.01 23.42 -41.90
CA ASP A 66 11.43 22.38 -42.77
C ASP A 66 12.38 21.17 -42.85
N SER A 67 11.92 20.01 -42.38
CA SER A 67 12.73 18.78 -42.29
C SER A 67 13.09 18.18 -43.65
N THR A 68 12.34 18.49 -44.72
CA THR A 68 12.66 18.02 -46.08
C THR A 68 13.80 18.85 -46.64
N LYS A 69 13.72 20.18 -46.51
CA LYS A 69 14.80 21.09 -46.93
C LYS A 69 16.06 20.92 -46.10
N LEU A 70 15.92 20.65 -44.81
CA LEU A 70 17.07 20.41 -43.95
C LEU A 70 17.89 19.18 -44.39
N ARG A 71 17.23 18.11 -44.83
CA ARG A 71 17.88 16.91 -45.40
C ARG A 71 18.62 17.19 -46.71
N GLU A 72 18.22 18.23 -47.45
CA GLU A 72 18.92 18.72 -48.65
C GLU A 72 20.10 19.64 -48.30
N GLY A 73 20.38 19.89 -47.01
CA GLY A 73 21.41 20.84 -46.56
C GLY A 73 20.98 22.30 -46.66
N LEU A 74 19.67 22.56 -46.69
CA LEU A 74 19.09 23.90 -46.82
C LEU A 74 18.27 24.26 -45.58
N TRP A 75 18.49 25.45 -45.04
CA TRP A 75 17.64 26.04 -44.03
C TRP A 75 16.44 26.70 -44.70
N GLN A 76 15.25 26.39 -44.21
CA GLN A 76 13.99 27.02 -44.55
C GLN A 76 13.12 27.00 -43.30
N PHE A 77 12.50 28.13 -42.94
CA PHE A 77 11.55 28.14 -41.82
C PHE A 77 10.24 27.45 -42.21
N SER A 78 9.70 26.64 -41.30
CA SER A 78 8.46 25.89 -41.53
C SER A 78 7.22 26.79 -41.59
N SER A 79 7.29 27.99 -40.99
CA SER A 79 6.22 28.99 -40.97
C SER A 79 6.73 30.37 -40.55
N TYR A 80 5.92 31.42 -40.73
CA TYR A 80 6.24 32.75 -40.24
C TYR A 80 6.42 32.81 -38.71
N PRO A 81 5.55 32.19 -37.87
CA PRO A 81 5.79 32.07 -36.44
C PRO A 81 7.11 31.36 -36.09
N ALA A 82 7.51 30.33 -36.84
CA ALA A 82 8.78 29.66 -36.63
C ALA A 82 9.98 30.60 -36.85
N ASN A 83 9.91 31.46 -37.89
CA ASN A 83 10.89 32.51 -38.12
C ASN A 83 10.94 33.53 -36.96
N LEU A 84 9.79 33.95 -36.43
CA LEU A 84 9.75 34.88 -35.28
C LEU A 84 10.43 34.27 -34.05
N MET A 85 10.13 32.99 -33.74
CA MET A 85 10.74 32.29 -32.60
C MET A 85 12.25 32.11 -32.78
N ALA A 86 12.69 31.65 -33.95
CA ALA A 86 14.11 31.46 -34.25
C ALA A 86 14.91 32.75 -34.10
N ARG A 87 14.36 33.88 -34.57
CA ARG A 87 15.00 35.20 -34.42
C ARG A 87 15.02 35.69 -32.98
N SER A 88 13.94 35.48 -32.20
CA SER A 88 13.91 35.81 -30.77
C SER A 88 14.93 35.00 -29.97
N LEU A 89 15.06 33.70 -30.26
CA LEU A 89 16.10 32.83 -29.68
C LEU A 89 17.51 33.32 -30.04
N LEU A 90 17.75 33.63 -31.32
CA LEU A 90 19.06 34.08 -31.78
C LEU A 90 19.48 35.40 -31.11
N ASP A 91 18.57 36.37 -31.07
CA ASP A 91 18.79 37.66 -30.39
C ASP A 91 19.10 37.46 -28.90
N SER A 92 18.36 36.54 -28.26
CA SER A 92 18.57 36.12 -26.88
C SER A 92 19.84 35.30 -26.66
N LEU A 93 20.50 34.78 -27.69
CA LEU A 93 21.80 34.11 -27.55
C LEU A 93 22.96 35.07 -27.86
N ALA A 94 22.75 36.06 -28.73
CA ALA A 94 23.75 37.04 -29.14
C ALA A 94 23.97 38.14 -28.08
N THR A 95 22.91 38.54 -27.37
CA THR A 95 22.96 39.65 -26.42
C THR A 95 23.59 39.23 -25.07
N PRO A 96 24.33 40.11 -24.35
CA PRO A 96 24.70 39.86 -22.95
C PRO A 96 23.51 40.05 -21.99
N ARG A 97 23.22 39.04 -21.15
CA ARG A 97 22.10 38.98 -20.17
C ARG A 97 20.64 38.99 -20.68
N PRO A 98 20.30 38.55 -21.91
CA PRO A 98 18.92 38.28 -22.28
C PRO A 98 18.42 37.07 -21.49
N GLN A 99 17.18 37.13 -21.04
CA GLN A 99 16.52 36.04 -20.32
C GLN A 99 15.08 35.97 -20.80
N PHE A 100 14.57 34.78 -21.07
CA PHE A 100 13.15 34.56 -21.37
C PHE A 100 12.27 34.66 -20.11
N PHE A 101 12.88 34.45 -18.95
CA PHE A 101 12.22 34.49 -17.65
C PHE A 101 13.03 35.40 -16.73
N GLU A 102 12.38 36.03 -15.77
CA GLU A 102 13.08 36.84 -14.78
C GLU A 102 14.09 36.02 -13.97
N SER A 103 15.18 36.67 -13.54
CA SER A 103 16.18 36.03 -12.70
C SER A 103 15.56 35.49 -11.42
N GLY A 104 15.77 34.20 -11.14
CA GLY A 104 15.18 33.52 -9.97
C GLY A 104 13.77 32.98 -10.19
N TRP A 105 13.18 33.14 -11.39
CA TRP A 105 11.84 32.62 -11.70
C TRP A 105 11.69 31.15 -11.31
N TRP A 106 12.65 30.29 -11.66
CA TRP A 106 12.64 28.85 -11.34
C TRP A 106 12.77 28.49 -9.86
N HIS A 107 13.13 29.44 -9.00
CA HIS A 107 13.21 29.25 -7.54
C HIS A 107 12.01 29.86 -6.80
N ASN A 108 11.26 30.75 -7.44
CA ASN A 108 10.17 31.46 -6.80
C ASN A 108 8.92 30.57 -6.74
N GLU A 109 8.49 30.25 -5.52
CA GLU A 109 7.33 29.38 -5.29
C GLU A 109 5.99 29.99 -5.76
N SER A 110 5.93 31.30 -5.97
CA SER A 110 4.74 31.99 -6.50
C SER A 110 4.39 31.55 -7.93
N TYR A 111 5.34 30.95 -8.66
CA TYR A 111 5.16 30.48 -10.04
C TYR A 111 5.10 28.96 -10.18
N LEU A 112 4.93 28.21 -9.09
CA LEU A 112 4.99 26.73 -9.10
C LEU A 112 4.09 26.11 -10.18
N GLU A 113 2.84 26.55 -10.30
CA GLU A 113 1.92 26.01 -11.31
C GLU A 113 2.32 26.39 -12.75
N GLN A 114 2.89 27.58 -12.96
CA GLN A 114 3.36 28.00 -14.28
C GLN A 114 4.61 27.21 -14.70
N GLN A 115 5.58 27.06 -13.78
CA GLN A 115 6.77 26.22 -13.96
C GLN A 115 6.37 24.78 -14.27
N ARG A 116 5.45 24.22 -13.48
CA ARG A 116 4.94 22.86 -13.63
C ARG A 116 4.28 22.65 -14.99
N ASN A 117 3.36 23.54 -15.39
CA ASN A 117 2.65 23.43 -16.65
C ASN A 117 3.59 23.57 -17.87
N LEU A 118 4.57 24.46 -17.78
CA LEU A 118 5.60 24.60 -18.82
C LEU A 118 6.40 23.29 -18.99
N LEU A 119 6.86 22.70 -17.89
CA LEU A 119 7.63 21.45 -17.94
C LEU A 119 6.79 20.26 -18.41
N ILE A 120 5.51 20.19 -18.01
CA ILE A 120 4.55 19.20 -18.53
C ILE A 120 4.47 19.29 -20.05
N GLU A 121 4.27 20.51 -20.59
CA GLU A 121 4.15 20.73 -22.03
C GLU A 121 5.43 20.33 -22.78
N VAL A 122 6.59 20.77 -22.29
CA VAL A 122 7.89 20.48 -22.91
C VAL A 122 8.17 18.97 -22.93
N GLU A 123 7.98 18.28 -21.80
CA GLU A 123 8.27 16.85 -21.73
C GLU A 123 7.24 16.00 -22.46
N ASN A 124 5.96 16.38 -22.47
CA ASN A 124 4.95 15.72 -23.31
C ASN A 124 5.33 15.81 -24.79
N ARG A 125 5.80 16.97 -25.26
CA ARG A 125 6.29 17.11 -26.64
C ARG A 125 7.54 16.27 -26.88
N ARG A 126 8.50 16.28 -25.96
CA ARG A 126 9.72 15.46 -26.07
C ARG A 126 9.37 13.98 -26.21
N ILE A 127 8.43 13.49 -25.42
CA ILE A 127 7.93 12.11 -25.48
C ILE A 127 7.19 11.88 -26.81
N HIS A 128 6.25 12.75 -27.17
CA HIS A 128 5.41 12.60 -28.36
C HIS A 128 6.23 12.57 -29.66
N PHE A 129 7.24 13.44 -29.80
CA PHE A 129 8.06 13.53 -31.01
C PHE A 129 9.31 12.64 -31.00
N HIS A 130 9.61 11.96 -29.88
CA HIS A 130 10.65 10.93 -29.88
C HIS A 130 10.23 9.74 -30.75
N ARG A 131 11.15 9.21 -31.55
CA ARG A 131 10.88 8.13 -32.53
C ARG A 131 10.15 6.92 -31.94
N GLU A 132 10.46 6.57 -30.70
CA GLU A 132 9.89 5.40 -30.00
C GLU A 132 8.86 5.78 -28.94
N HIS A 133 8.49 7.06 -28.84
CA HIS A 133 7.66 7.61 -27.76
C HIS A 133 8.18 7.33 -26.34
N ARG A 134 9.48 7.05 -26.21
CA ARG A 134 10.19 6.69 -24.98
C ARG A 134 11.61 7.29 -24.99
N PRO A 135 11.75 8.61 -24.84
CA PRO A 135 13.07 9.21 -24.76
C PRO A 135 13.78 8.79 -23.45
N ALA A 136 15.10 8.92 -23.36
CA ALA A 136 15.78 8.65 -22.10
C ALA A 136 15.26 9.58 -20.98
N PRO A 137 14.95 9.05 -19.77
CA PRO A 137 14.64 9.86 -18.60
C PRO A 137 15.81 10.78 -18.25
N ILE A 138 15.49 12.02 -17.87
CA ILE A 138 16.51 13.04 -17.52
C ILE A 138 16.59 13.27 -16.01
N ARG A 139 15.69 12.65 -15.26
CA ARG A 139 15.63 12.72 -13.80
C ARG A 139 15.60 11.31 -13.25
N GLN A 140 16.35 11.08 -12.18
CA GLN A 140 16.37 9.81 -11.48
C GLN A 140 15.94 9.99 -10.03
N VAL A 141 15.15 9.04 -9.52
CA VAL A 141 14.65 9.04 -8.14
C VAL A 141 14.78 7.65 -7.56
N GLN A 142 15.39 7.57 -6.39
CA GLN A 142 15.49 6.35 -5.58
C GLN A 142 14.41 6.37 -4.51
N VAL A 143 13.69 5.27 -4.35
CA VAL A 143 12.55 5.16 -3.43
C VAL A 143 12.69 3.92 -2.56
N ALA A 144 12.48 4.09 -1.25
CA ALA A 144 12.30 2.98 -0.33
C ALA A 144 10.80 2.81 -0.03
N TRP A 145 10.28 1.60 -0.17
CA TRP A 145 8.94 1.21 0.28
C TRP A 145 9.03 0.21 1.42
N ALA A 146 8.31 0.47 2.51
CA ALA A 146 8.08 -0.47 3.59
C ALA A 146 6.87 -1.35 3.28
N LEU A 147 7.09 -2.65 3.28
CA LEU A 147 6.05 -3.68 3.24
C LEU A 147 5.69 -4.04 4.68
N ILE A 148 4.56 -3.52 5.15
CA ILE A 148 4.00 -3.83 6.47
C ILE A 148 2.74 -4.66 6.28
N LYS A 149 2.83 -5.97 6.53
CA LYS A 149 1.71 -6.93 6.38
C LYS A 149 1.25 -7.43 7.73
N ILE A 150 -0.04 -7.33 8.01
CA ILE A 150 -0.64 -7.93 9.19
C ILE A 150 -1.88 -8.70 8.73
N GLU A 151 -1.94 -9.98 9.10
CA GLU A 151 -2.92 -10.93 8.58
C GLU A 151 -2.89 -10.91 7.04
N ASN A 152 -4.03 -10.71 6.37
CA ASN A 152 -4.09 -10.70 4.91
C ASN A 152 -4.05 -9.29 4.30
N SER A 153 -3.58 -8.29 5.05
CA SER A 153 -3.60 -6.89 4.63
C SER A 153 -2.23 -6.22 4.67
N LEU A 154 -1.96 -5.36 3.68
CA LEU A 154 -0.81 -4.47 3.64
C LEU A 154 -1.22 -3.04 4.03
N LEU A 155 -0.32 -2.33 4.70
CA LEU A 155 -0.54 -0.95 5.12
C LEU A 155 -0.16 0.06 4.02
N PHE A 156 -1.06 1.01 3.78
CA PHE A 156 -0.86 2.13 2.88
C PHE A 156 -1.07 3.48 3.60
N ASN A 157 -0.37 4.51 3.13
CA ASN A 157 -0.54 5.89 3.56
C ASN A 157 -1.14 6.76 2.45
N HIS A 158 -1.97 7.73 2.82
CA HIS A 158 -2.52 8.72 1.91
C HIS A 158 -1.46 9.77 1.57
N ARG A 159 -1.20 10.00 0.27
CA ARG A 159 -0.25 11.02 -0.21
C ARG A 159 -0.63 12.42 0.30
N GLU A 160 0.38 13.25 0.58
CA GLU A 160 0.19 14.65 1.01
C GLU A 160 -0.49 15.53 -0.06
N ASP A 161 -0.37 15.19 -1.35
CA ASP A 161 -1.03 15.88 -2.48
C ASP A 161 -2.54 15.55 -2.51
N ARG A 162 -3.28 16.04 -1.51
CA ARG A 162 -4.69 15.70 -1.21
C ARG A 162 -5.71 16.05 -2.29
N GLU A 163 -5.39 16.94 -3.24
CA GLU A 163 -6.39 17.52 -4.15
C GLU A 163 -6.51 16.83 -5.53
N ARG A 164 -5.69 15.83 -5.84
CA ARG A 164 -5.72 15.18 -7.17
C ARG A 164 -6.70 14.01 -7.23
N LYS A 165 -8.01 14.29 -7.30
CA LYS A 165 -9.11 13.30 -7.37
C LYS A 165 -8.95 12.22 -8.46
N ALA A 166 -8.22 12.50 -9.54
CA ALA A 166 -8.04 11.57 -10.65
C ALA A 166 -6.98 10.47 -10.39
N ASN A 167 -6.02 10.71 -9.50
CA ASN A 167 -4.86 9.84 -9.31
C ASN A 167 -5.03 8.85 -8.16
N PRO A 168 -4.26 7.76 -8.13
CA PRO A 168 -4.12 6.94 -6.94
C PRO A 168 -3.58 7.76 -5.77
N ASN A 169 -4.29 7.74 -4.65
CA ASN A 169 -4.03 8.63 -3.51
C ASN A 169 -3.41 7.89 -2.34
N HIS A 170 -3.38 6.55 -2.36
CA HIS A 170 -2.75 5.73 -1.33
C HIS A 170 -1.52 5.04 -1.90
N VAL A 171 -0.40 5.14 -1.20
CA VAL A 171 0.90 4.56 -1.56
C VAL A 171 1.40 3.68 -0.42
N LEU A 172 2.30 2.74 -0.72
CA LEU A 172 3.04 2.05 0.34
C LEU A 172 3.80 3.07 1.19
N ILE A 173 3.95 2.75 2.47
CA ILE A 173 4.73 3.53 3.43
C ILE A 173 6.15 3.69 2.90
N GLY A 174 6.73 4.89 3.05
CA GLY A 174 8.08 5.18 2.58
C GLY A 174 8.17 6.37 1.65
N GLY A 175 9.35 6.56 1.04
CA GLY A 175 9.62 7.78 0.30
C GLY A 175 10.98 7.82 -0.36
N ARG A 176 11.37 9.05 -0.74
CA ARG A 176 12.48 9.29 -1.66
C ARG A 176 13.78 9.48 -0.89
N LEU A 177 14.87 8.91 -1.41
CA LEU A 177 16.22 9.19 -0.94
C LEU A 177 16.54 10.68 -1.08
N ASN A 178 16.95 11.32 0.02
CA ASN A 178 17.40 12.70 0.03
C ASN A 178 18.90 12.81 0.41
N LEU A 179 19.46 14.02 0.33
CA LEU A 179 20.87 14.25 0.63
C LEU A 179 21.23 14.02 2.10
N HIS A 180 20.27 14.19 3.02
CA HIS A 180 20.51 13.97 4.44
C HIS A 180 20.59 12.47 4.77
N ASP A 181 19.82 11.64 4.08
CA ASP A 181 19.92 10.18 4.18
C ASP A 181 21.31 9.70 3.70
N LEU A 182 21.83 10.29 2.60
CA LEU A 182 23.18 10.03 2.10
C LEU A 182 24.27 10.55 3.05
N GLU A 183 24.06 11.72 3.66
CA GLU A 183 24.99 12.29 4.66
C GLU A 183 25.10 11.40 5.90
N LYS A 184 23.98 10.82 6.36
CA LYS A 184 24.00 9.86 7.47
C LYS A 184 24.77 8.58 7.12
N ALA A 185 24.59 8.06 5.91
CA ALA A 185 25.29 6.87 5.44
C ALA A 185 26.79 7.14 5.21
N PHE A 186 27.13 8.34 4.74
CA PHE A 186 28.49 8.73 4.36
C PHE A 186 28.86 10.11 4.94
N PRO A 187 29.13 10.21 6.26
CA PRO A 187 29.39 11.51 6.92
C PRO A 187 30.60 12.27 6.35
N GLU A 188 31.59 11.53 5.86
CA GLU A 188 32.84 12.09 5.31
C GLU A 188 32.72 12.54 3.84
N SER A 189 31.58 12.30 3.19
CA SER A 189 31.37 12.69 1.79
C SER A 189 31.14 14.19 1.64
N THR A 190 31.42 14.72 0.46
CA THR A 190 31.07 16.08 0.07
C THR A 190 29.63 16.18 -0.45
N ILE A 191 29.08 17.39 -0.52
CA ILE A 191 27.75 17.63 -1.11
C ILE A 191 27.75 17.26 -2.60
N GLU A 192 28.84 17.53 -3.32
CA GLU A 192 28.96 17.25 -4.75
C GLU A 192 28.91 15.73 -5.02
N GLU A 193 29.65 14.94 -4.25
CA GLU A 193 29.61 13.48 -4.34
C GLU A 193 28.20 12.94 -4.07
N ARG A 194 27.52 13.42 -3.02
CA ARG A 194 26.15 13.00 -2.69
C ARG A 194 25.15 13.38 -3.78
N LEU A 195 25.28 14.55 -4.39
CA LEU A 195 24.45 14.96 -5.52
C LEU A 195 24.64 14.03 -6.72
N VAL A 196 25.88 13.66 -7.04
CA VAL A 196 26.18 12.69 -8.09
C VAL A 196 25.53 11.34 -7.77
N TRP A 197 25.71 10.80 -6.56
CA TRP A 197 25.11 9.52 -6.17
C TRP A 197 23.58 9.54 -6.23
N GLN A 198 22.94 10.63 -5.77
CA GLN A 198 21.49 10.76 -5.80
C GLN A 198 20.92 10.80 -7.23
N GLN A 199 21.64 11.45 -8.14
CA GLN A 199 21.19 11.70 -9.51
C GLN A 199 21.63 10.63 -10.51
N THR A 200 22.45 9.68 -10.10
CA THR A 200 22.97 8.59 -10.95
C THR A 200 22.55 7.21 -10.41
N ALA A 201 22.87 6.16 -11.17
CA ALA A 201 22.59 4.77 -10.81
C ALA A 201 23.72 4.13 -10.00
N ASP A 202 24.23 4.82 -8.97
CA ASP A 202 25.24 4.27 -8.05
C ASP A 202 24.58 3.36 -7.01
N VAL A 203 24.24 2.15 -7.43
CA VAL A 203 23.48 1.18 -6.63
C VAL A 203 24.15 0.91 -5.27
N ASN A 204 25.49 0.93 -5.19
CA ASN A 204 26.21 0.62 -3.96
C ASN A 204 26.01 1.69 -2.88
N HIS A 205 26.11 2.97 -3.25
CA HIS A 205 25.85 4.06 -2.30
C HIS A 205 24.36 4.17 -1.97
N ILE A 206 23.49 3.94 -2.97
CA ILE A 206 22.05 3.97 -2.79
C ILE A 206 21.59 2.90 -1.79
N LEU A 207 21.99 1.64 -1.97
CA LEU A 207 21.58 0.54 -1.07
C LEU A 207 22.04 0.74 0.38
N GLN A 208 23.18 1.40 0.60
CA GLN A 208 23.66 1.74 1.93
C GLN A 208 22.89 2.90 2.57
N ALA A 209 22.37 3.83 1.77
CA ALA A 209 21.63 4.99 2.25
C ALA A 209 20.12 4.75 2.43
N LEU A 210 19.53 3.84 1.66
CA LEU A 210 18.10 3.53 1.73
C LEU A 210 17.59 3.09 3.11
N PRO A 211 18.34 2.36 3.97
CA PRO A 211 17.93 2.11 5.35
C PRO A 211 17.68 3.39 6.15
N HIS A 212 18.45 4.46 5.90
CA HIS A 212 18.23 5.76 6.54
C HIS A 212 16.98 6.46 6.00
N THR A 213 16.73 6.37 4.68
CA THR A 213 15.47 6.82 4.08
C THR A 213 14.28 6.10 4.71
N LEU A 214 14.31 4.76 4.74
CA LEU A 214 13.25 3.94 5.32
C LEU A 214 13.00 4.32 6.78
N SER A 215 14.06 4.47 7.57
CA SER A 215 13.93 4.85 8.99
C SER A 215 13.36 6.24 9.20
N ARG A 216 13.68 7.20 8.34
CA ARG A 216 13.09 8.54 8.40
C ARG A 216 11.60 8.49 8.08
N GLU A 217 11.23 7.84 6.99
CA GLU A 217 9.83 7.75 6.54
C GLU A 217 8.96 6.95 7.53
N LEU A 218 9.46 5.83 8.06
CA LEU A 218 8.76 5.05 9.11
C LEU A 218 8.53 5.87 10.38
N ASN A 219 9.46 6.77 10.74
CA ASN A 219 9.28 7.67 11.86
C ASN A 219 8.29 8.81 11.54
N GLU A 220 8.42 9.45 10.39
CA GLU A 220 7.57 10.57 9.97
C GLU A 220 6.11 10.14 9.77
N GLU A 221 5.88 9.02 9.09
CA GLU A 221 4.55 8.52 8.76
C GLU A 221 3.93 7.72 9.91
N LEU A 222 4.71 6.85 10.58
CA LEU A 222 4.19 5.86 11.54
C LEU A 222 4.66 6.07 12.99
N GLY A 223 5.58 7.02 13.26
CA GLY A 223 6.16 7.21 14.59
C GLY A 223 7.05 6.04 15.05
N LEU A 224 7.51 5.20 14.12
CA LEU A 224 8.34 4.04 14.44
C LEU A 224 9.81 4.42 14.57
N LEU A 225 10.41 4.10 15.72
CA LEU A 225 11.84 4.26 15.99
C LEU A 225 12.61 3.01 15.56
N SER A 226 13.92 3.12 15.37
CA SER A 226 14.77 2.00 14.93
C SER A 226 14.74 0.78 15.86
N GLN A 227 14.44 0.97 17.15
CA GLN A 227 14.29 -0.12 18.12
C GLN A 227 12.94 -0.85 18.03
N HIS A 228 11.97 -0.33 17.27
CA HIS A 228 10.62 -0.88 17.15
C HIS A 228 10.52 -1.98 16.08
N TYR A 229 11.50 -2.07 15.20
CA TYR A 229 11.45 -2.96 14.05
C TYR A 229 12.83 -3.38 13.58
N GLN A 230 12.84 -4.43 12.76
CA GLN A 230 13.94 -4.80 11.89
C GLN A 230 13.45 -4.70 10.45
N ALA A 231 14.28 -4.14 9.57
CA ALA A 231 13.93 -4.00 8.17
C ALA A 231 14.99 -4.67 7.30
N GLU A 232 14.54 -5.40 6.29
CA GLU A 232 15.41 -6.12 5.35
C GLU A 232 14.96 -5.85 3.93
N LEU A 233 15.92 -5.73 3.00
CA LEU A 233 15.62 -5.59 1.59
C LEU A 233 14.96 -6.88 1.11
N HIS A 234 13.69 -6.79 0.71
CA HIS A 234 12.92 -7.92 0.23
C HIS A 234 13.10 -8.12 -1.27
N GLN A 235 12.97 -7.05 -2.04
CA GLN A 235 13.15 -7.08 -3.49
C GLN A 235 13.45 -5.69 -4.05
N THR A 236 14.05 -5.68 -5.25
CA THR A 236 14.21 -4.48 -6.08
C THR A 236 13.29 -4.60 -7.27
N LEU A 237 12.47 -3.59 -7.53
CA LEU A 237 11.60 -3.55 -8.70
C LEU A 237 12.38 -3.12 -9.93
N ASP A 238 11.91 -3.52 -11.11
CA ASP A 238 12.40 -2.98 -12.38
C ASP A 238 12.21 -1.47 -12.43
N SER A 239 13.08 -0.79 -13.17
CA SER A 239 13.00 0.66 -13.33
C SER A 239 11.66 1.06 -13.94
N TYR A 240 10.97 1.99 -13.29
CA TYR A 240 9.68 2.50 -13.72
C TYR A 240 9.82 3.92 -14.24
N ASP A 241 9.57 4.12 -15.54
CA ASP A 241 9.76 5.41 -16.20
C ASP A 241 8.42 6.12 -16.39
N LYS A 242 8.26 7.31 -15.81
CA LYS A 242 7.00 8.06 -15.87
C LYS A 242 7.23 9.56 -15.93
N LEU A 243 6.36 10.24 -16.68
CA LEU A 243 6.23 11.69 -16.62
C LEU A 243 5.48 12.06 -15.33
N GLU A 244 6.24 12.29 -14.26
CA GLU A 244 5.70 12.64 -12.95
C GLU A 244 6.67 13.54 -12.17
N GLY A 245 6.14 14.27 -11.19
CA GLY A 245 6.90 15.13 -10.31
C GLY A 245 6.02 15.89 -9.33
N ALA A 246 6.53 16.09 -8.12
CA ALA A 246 5.90 16.95 -7.13
C ALA A 246 6.31 18.41 -7.37
N ARG A 247 5.40 19.35 -7.05
CA ARG A 247 5.62 20.80 -7.25
C ARG A 247 6.05 21.09 -8.70
N ALA A 248 7.08 21.90 -8.90
CA ALA A 248 7.65 22.25 -10.21
C ALA A 248 8.66 21.21 -10.76
N ASN A 249 8.90 20.08 -10.08
CA ASN A 249 9.92 19.11 -10.50
C ASN A 249 9.39 18.06 -11.49
N HIS A 250 8.57 18.48 -12.46
CA HIS A 250 7.89 17.57 -13.38
C HIS A 250 8.77 17.24 -14.58
N ALA A 251 9.15 15.98 -14.76
CA ALA A 251 9.97 15.53 -15.88
C ALA A 251 9.76 14.06 -16.19
N TYR A 252 10.16 13.59 -17.38
CA TYR A 252 10.26 12.15 -17.62
C TYR A 252 11.35 11.57 -16.71
N THR A 253 10.89 10.83 -15.71
CA THR A 253 11.66 10.43 -14.54
C THR A 253 11.77 8.92 -14.49
N LYS A 254 12.99 8.43 -14.22
CA LYS A 254 13.26 7.04 -13.87
C LYS A 254 13.13 6.86 -12.37
N TYR A 255 12.23 5.98 -11.96
CA TYR A 255 12.08 5.56 -10.57
C TYR A 255 12.76 4.21 -10.37
N GLN A 256 13.65 4.13 -9.40
CA GLN A 256 14.16 2.87 -8.87
C GLN A 256 13.61 2.67 -7.48
N ILE A 257 12.91 1.56 -7.30
CA ILE A 257 12.11 1.30 -6.11
C ILE A 257 12.62 0.03 -5.44
N TYR A 258 12.89 0.15 -4.14
CA TYR A 258 13.42 -0.90 -3.30
C TYR A 258 12.39 -1.18 -2.21
N CYS A 259 11.91 -2.42 -2.15
CA CYS A 259 10.91 -2.84 -1.19
C CYS A 259 11.59 -3.53 0.00
N PHE A 260 11.27 -3.08 1.21
CA PHE A 260 11.81 -3.58 2.46
C PHE A 260 10.69 -4.21 3.27
N THR A 261 10.88 -5.45 3.71
CA THR A 261 10.00 -6.05 4.72
C THR A 261 10.33 -5.48 6.06
N VAL A 262 9.29 -5.10 6.82
CA VAL A 262 9.43 -4.56 8.17
C VAL A 262 8.88 -5.57 9.16
N GLN A 263 9.74 -6.13 10.01
CA GLN A 263 9.36 -6.98 11.14
C GLN A 263 9.26 -6.13 12.39
N LEU A 264 8.05 -5.97 12.93
CA LEU A 264 7.77 -5.26 14.17
C LEU A 264 8.06 -6.17 15.37
N ASN A 265 8.56 -5.56 16.45
CA ASN A 265 8.44 -6.15 17.77
C ASN A 265 7.14 -5.67 18.46
N GLN A 266 6.85 -6.18 19.65
CA GLN A 266 5.62 -5.85 20.39
C GLN A 266 5.44 -4.33 20.57
N THR A 267 6.49 -3.62 21.00
CA THR A 267 6.43 -2.15 21.19
C THR A 267 6.18 -1.42 19.88
N GLY A 268 6.80 -1.86 18.78
CA GLY A 268 6.56 -1.30 17.46
C GLY A 268 5.15 -1.52 16.94
N PHE A 269 4.60 -2.72 17.16
CA PHE A 269 3.20 -3.01 16.84
C PHE A 269 2.24 -2.11 17.63
N GLN A 270 2.45 -1.95 18.94
CA GLN A 270 1.64 -1.08 19.79
C GLN A 270 1.71 0.38 19.35
N GLN A 271 2.92 0.88 19.03
CA GLN A 271 3.12 2.23 18.51
C GLN A 271 2.38 2.45 17.19
N LEU A 272 2.45 1.50 16.26
CA LEU A 272 1.73 1.55 14.99
C LEU A 272 0.21 1.63 15.21
N CYS A 273 -0.30 0.78 16.08
CA CYS A 273 -1.72 0.70 16.43
C CYS A 273 -2.24 2.04 16.99
N ARG A 274 -1.52 2.62 17.96
CA ARG A 274 -1.85 3.95 18.51
C ARG A 274 -1.79 5.04 17.45
N ARG A 275 -0.75 5.02 16.62
CA ARG A 275 -0.58 6.00 15.53
C ARG A 275 -1.74 6.00 14.54
N GLN A 276 -2.30 4.82 14.22
CA GLN A 276 -3.45 4.70 13.33
C GLN A 276 -4.70 5.39 13.90
N ILE A 277 -4.87 5.42 15.21
CA ILE A 277 -5.98 6.09 15.89
C ILE A 277 -5.76 7.60 15.95
N GLU A 278 -4.51 8.03 16.23
CA GLU A 278 -4.16 9.46 16.30
C GLU A 278 -4.32 10.19 14.96
N LEU A 279 -4.05 9.50 13.86
CA LEU A 279 -4.11 10.08 12.53
C LEU A 279 -5.56 10.22 12.02
N PRO A 280 -5.85 11.22 11.17
CA PRO A 280 -7.18 11.37 10.58
C PRO A 280 -7.64 10.09 9.87
N LYS A 281 -8.93 9.75 10.03
CA LYS A 281 -9.53 8.57 9.38
C LYS A 281 -9.22 8.54 7.88
N GLY A 282 -8.69 7.41 7.41
CA GLY A 282 -8.32 7.19 6.01
C GLY A 282 -6.93 7.67 5.61
N GLN A 283 -6.16 8.27 6.53
CA GLN A 283 -4.74 8.55 6.33
C GLN A 283 -3.96 7.24 6.21
N LEU A 284 -4.08 6.34 7.20
CA LEU A 284 -3.57 4.98 7.12
C LEU A 284 -4.71 4.02 6.76
N VAL A 285 -4.44 3.10 5.83
CA VAL A 285 -5.42 2.15 5.31
C VAL A 285 -4.80 0.78 5.14
N TRP A 286 -5.46 -0.22 5.70
CA TRP A 286 -5.16 -1.63 5.44
C TRP A 286 -5.95 -2.11 4.23
N ALA A 287 -5.24 -2.75 3.29
CA ALA A 287 -5.81 -3.27 2.06
C ALA A 287 -5.46 -4.74 1.88
N THR A 288 -6.45 -5.56 1.53
CA THR A 288 -6.23 -7.00 1.28
C THR A 288 -5.53 -7.25 -0.05
N SER A 289 -4.93 -8.43 -0.22
CA SER A 289 -4.34 -8.84 -1.51
C SER A 289 -5.31 -8.66 -2.69
N ASP A 290 -6.60 -8.97 -2.49
CA ASP A 290 -7.63 -8.81 -3.53
C ASP A 290 -7.90 -7.33 -3.86
N GLU A 291 -7.98 -6.47 -2.85
CA GLU A 291 -8.17 -5.02 -3.04
C GLU A 291 -6.98 -4.38 -3.75
N ILE A 292 -5.76 -4.83 -3.42
CA ILE A 292 -4.52 -4.38 -4.07
C ILE A 292 -4.45 -4.88 -5.51
N LEU A 293 -4.87 -6.12 -5.77
CA LEU A 293 -4.93 -6.70 -7.11
C LEU A 293 -5.90 -5.93 -8.02
N ILE A 294 -7.06 -5.53 -7.49
CA ILE A 294 -8.02 -4.68 -8.21
C ILE A 294 -7.54 -3.21 -8.25
N GLY A 295 -6.67 -2.81 -7.33
CA GLY A 295 -6.08 -1.47 -7.24
C GLY A 295 -6.95 -0.45 -6.49
N LYS A 296 -7.97 -0.91 -5.75
CA LYS A 296 -8.89 -0.03 -5.01
C LYS A 296 -9.58 -0.72 -3.84
N GLN A 297 -10.00 0.09 -2.87
CA GLN A 297 -10.89 -0.27 -1.77
C GLN A 297 -11.98 0.79 -1.65
N GLY A 298 -13.20 0.48 -2.06
CA GLY A 298 -14.25 1.48 -2.24
C GLY A 298 -13.81 2.58 -3.23
N ASP A 299 -13.80 3.83 -2.78
CA ASP A 299 -13.33 5.00 -3.55
C ASP A 299 -11.82 5.23 -3.47
N ARG A 300 -11.11 4.49 -2.60
CA ARG A 300 -9.66 4.62 -2.41
C ARG A 300 -8.93 3.90 -3.54
N LYS A 301 -7.89 4.52 -4.08
CA LYS A 301 -7.08 3.96 -5.17
C LYS A 301 -5.64 3.79 -4.71
N PHE A 302 -5.10 2.59 -4.91
CA PHE A 302 -3.75 2.23 -4.49
C PHE A 302 -2.75 2.39 -5.64
N PHE A 303 -1.64 3.07 -5.37
CA PHE A 303 -0.54 3.20 -6.31
C PHE A 303 0.40 2.00 -6.19
N VAL A 304 0.18 1.00 -7.04
CA VAL A 304 1.03 -0.19 -7.15
C VAL A 304 1.48 -0.44 -8.60
N ASP A 305 1.35 0.57 -9.46
CA ASP A 305 1.63 0.46 -10.90
C ASP A 305 3.06 -0.02 -11.17
N ALA A 306 4.05 0.56 -10.49
CA ALA A 306 5.45 0.20 -10.67
C ALA A 306 5.73 -1.27 -10.27
N TRP A 307 5.14 -1.72 -9.17
CA TRP A 307 5.27 -3.12 -8.73
C TRP A 307 4.55 -4.06 -9.70
N ARG A 308 3.33 -3.72 -10.12
CA ARG A 308 2.56 -4.51 -11.08
C ARG A 308 3.28 -4.62 -12.43
N GLU A 309 3.87 -3.55 -12.92
CA GLU A 309 4.62 -3.54 -14.18
C GLU A 309 5.89 -4.41 -14.09
N SER A 310 6.64 -4.30 -13.00
CA SER A 310 7.83 -5.13 -12.77
C SER A 310 7.50 -6.60 -12.59
N ALA A 311 6.50 -6.93 -11.77
CA ALA A 311 6.14 -8.31 -11.47
C ALA A 311 5.36 -8.99 -12.61
N GLY A 312 4.64 -8.23 -13.43
CA GLY A 312 3.79 -8.77 -14.48
C GLY A 312 2.81 -9.84 -13.95
N LYS A 313 2.93 -11.08 -14.44
CA LYS A 313 2.05 -12.19 -14.04
C LYS A 313 2.31 -12.71 -12.63
N SER A 314 3.48 -12.46 -12.04
CA SER A 314 3.79 -12.91 -10.67
C SER A 314 3.37 -11.92 -9.60
N PHE A 315 2.71 -10.81 -9.95
CA PHE A 315 2.32 -9.77 -8.99
C PHE A 315 1.53 -10.32 -7.81
N TRP A 316 0.52 -11.16 -8.05
CA TRP A 316 -0.27 -11.77 -6.99
C TRP A 316 0.57 -12.67 -6.07
N GLN A 317 1.42 -13.52 -6.65
CA GLN A 317 2.30 -14.40 -5.87
C GLN A 317 3.26 -13.57 -4.99
N GLN A 318 3.83 -12.48 -5.53
CA GLN A 318 4.71 -11.61 -4.76
C GLN A 318 3.99 -10.89 -3.60
N LEU A 319 2.70 -10.54 -3.74
CA LEU A 319 1.91 -9.98 -2.63
C LEU A 319 1.67 -11.03 -1.52
N GLU A 320 1.39 -12.27 -1.93
CA GLU A 320 1.21 -13.38 -0.99
C GLU A 320 2.52 -13.72 -0.26
N ASP A 321 3.65 -13.71 -0.97
CA ASP A 321 4.98 -14.02 -0.45
C ASP A 321 5.54 -12.97 0.51
N VAL A 322 4.91 -11.80 0.64
CA VAL A 322 5.29 -10.82 1.66
C VAL A 322 5.07 -11.44 3.05
N PRO A 323 6.11 -11.51 3.91
CA PRO A 323 6.00 -12.07 5.25
C PRO A 323 5.16 -11.18 6.17
N GLN A 324 4.61 -11.79 7.22
CA GLN A 324 3.91 -11.08 8.29
C GLN A 324 4.88 -10.17 9.04
N SER A 325 4.54 -8.88 9.14
CA SER A 325 5.28 -7.89 9.91
C SER A 325 5.13 -8.06 11.41
N MET A 326 4.10 -8.77 11.86
CA MET A 326 3.94 -9.14 13.26
C MET A 326 3.39 -10.55 13.33
N VAL A 327 4.08 -11.42 14.05
CA VAL A 327 3.60 -12.76 14.39
C VAL A 327 3.52 -12.82 15.91
N THR A 328 2.30 -12.89 16.44
CA THR A 328 2.10 -13.16 17.85
C THR A 328 1.89 -14.66 18.00
N ALA A 329 2.82 -15.35 18.68
CA ALA A 329 2.65 -16.77 18.96
C ALA A 329 1.49 -16.98 19.92
N ASP A 330 0.57 -17.87 19.60
CA ASP A 330 -0.44 -18.31 20.54
C ASP A 330 0.21 -19.19 21.62
N LEU A 331 -0.15 -18.98 22.88
CA LEU A 331 0.43 -19.72 24.01
C LEU A 331 -0.20 -21.11 24.18
N VAL A 332 -1.34 -21.35 23.52
CA VAL A 332 -2.11 -22.60 23.60
C VAL A 332 -2.34 -23.15 22.20
N GLU A 333 -1.86 -24.37 21.96
CA GLU A 333 -2.03 -25.09 20.69
C GLU A 333 -3.26 -26.00 20.71
N GLU A 334 -3.80 -26.34 21.87
CA GLU A 334 -4.98 -27.17 22.01
C GLU A 334 -6.25 -26.45 21.53
N GLN A 335 -7.23 -27.24 21.09
CA GLN A 335 -8.60 -26.76 20.86
C GLN A 335 -9.26 -26.47 22.21
N VAL A 336 -9.90 -25.32 22.36
CA VAL A 336 -10.55 -24.84 23.59
C VAL A 336 -12.01 -24.51 23.32
N ASP A 337 -12.93 -25.05 24.13
CA ASP A 337 -14.33 -24.62 24.19
C ASP A 337 -14.53 -23.79 25.46
N LEU A 338 -14.91 -22.53 25.27
CA LEU A 338 -15.13 -21.59 26.37
C LEU A 338 -16.47 -21.84 27.05
N PRO A 339 -16.53 -21.79 28.39
CA PRO A 339 -17.76 -22.07 29.12
C PRO A 339 -18.79 -20.97 28.89
N TYR A 340 -20.06 -21.36 28.67
CA TYR A 340 -21.20 -20.45 28.63
C TYR A 340 -22.38 -20.99 29.44
N GLY A 341 -22.80 -20.22 30.46
CA GLY A 341 -23.83 -20.60 31.41
C GLY A 341 -23.29 -21.36 32.64
N PRO A 342 -24.15 -21.55 33.67
CA PRO A 342 -23.73 -22.00 35.00
C PRO A 342 -23.28 -23.47 35.08
N GLU A 343 -23.71 -24.32 34.14
CA GLU A 343 -23.35 -25.75 34.10
C GLU A 343 -22.24 -26.08 33.09
N SER A 344 -21.73 -25.08 32.35
CA SER A 344 -20.71 -25.30 31.33
C SER A 344 -19.31 -25.24 31.94
N SER A 345 -18.54 -26.31 31.77
CA SER A 345 -17.11 -26.31 32.05
C SER A 345 -16.29 -25.86 30.84
N LEU A 346 -15.08 -25.40 31.08
CA LEU A 346 -14.11 -25.18 30.01
C LEU A 346 -13.58 -26.53 29.53
N LEU A 347 -13.63 -26.77 28.23
CA LEU A 347 -13.12 -27.99 27.62
C LEU A 347 -11.87 -27.69 26.80
N TYR A 348 -10.90 -28.58 26.82
CA TYR A 348 -9.72 -28.46 25.98
C TYR A 348 -9.23 -29.82 25.44
N GLY A 349 -8.47 -29.79 24.36
CA GLY A 349 -7.92 -30.98 23.70
C GLY A 349 -8.71 -31.38 22.45
N ARG A 350 -8.29 -32.49 21.83
CA ARG A 350 -8.79 -32.94 20.52
C ARG A 350 -10.26 -33.33 20.57
N SER A 351 -10.97 -33.11 19.48
CA SER A 351 -12.38 -33.49 19.35
C SER A 351 -12.61 -34.99 19.68
N GLY A 352 -13.52 -35.28 20.60
CA GLY A 352 -13.82 -36.62 21.12
C GLY A 352 -12.89 -37.14 22.23
N GLN A 353 -11.89 -36.35 22.62
CA GLN A 353 -10.97 -36.62 23.74
C GLN A 353 -10.81 -35.37 24.62
N GLU A 354 -11.86 -34.57 24.69
CA GLU A 354 -11.86 -33.32 25.46
C GLU A 354 -11.68 -33.59 26.95
N GLN A 355 -10.89 -32.76 27.60
CA GLN A 355 -10.70 -32.74 29.04
C GLN A 355 -11.41 -31.51 29.61
N SER A 356 -12.08 -31.69 30.74
CA SER A 356 -12.67 -30.58 31.49
C SER A 356 -11.62 -29.96 32.39
N LEU A 357 -11.54 -28.62 32.39
CA LEU A 357 -10.75 -27.84 33.32
C LEU A 357 -11.69 -27.12 34.29
N GLU A 358 -11.63 -27.49 35.57
CA GLU A 358 -12.40 -26.83 36.61
C GLU A 358 -11.76 -25.48 36.95
N ILE A 359 -12.41 -24.40 36.50
CA ILE A 359 -12.05 -23.02 36.82
C ILE A 359 -13.32 -22.34 37.32
N GLU A 360 -13.23 -21.75 38.51
CA GLU A 360 -14.28 -20.88 39.03
C GLU A 360 -14.10 -19.48 38.43
N LEU A 361 -15.00 -19.10 37.52
CA LEU A 361 -15.11 -17.75 37.00
C LEU A 361 -16.40 -17.13 37.54
N ASP A 362 -16.33 -15.87 37.96
CA ASP A 362 -17.56 -15.11 38.19
C ASP A 362 -18.22 -14.70 36.85
N GLU A 363 -19.47 -14.24 36.91
CA GLU A 363 -20.25 -13.86 35.72
C GLU A 363 -19.53 -12.77 34.88
N ARG A 364 -18.78 -11.88 35.54
CA ARG A 364 -18.10 -10.76 34.91
C ARG A 364 -16.83 -11.21 34.19
N GLN A 365 -16.04 -12.08 34.83
CA GLN A 365 -14.88 -12.74 34.24
C GLN A 365 -15.27 -13.62 33.04
N GLN A 366 -16.37 -14.37 33.15
CA GLN A 366 -16.92 -15.13 32.04
C GLN A 366 -17.31 -14.20 30.88
N SER A 367 -17.95 -13.06 31.17
CA SER A 367 -18.33 -12.08 30.15
C SER A 367 -17.11 -11.45 29.46
N TRP A 368 -16.03 -11.16 30.20
CA TRP A 368 -14.73 -10.74 29.62
C TRP A 368 -14.17 -11.80 28.67
N LEU A 369 -14.16 -13.06 29.09
CA LEU A 369 -13.63 -14.19 28.31
C LEU A 369 -14.39 -14.35 26.99
N ILE A 370 -15.73 -14.29 27.03
CA ILE A 370 -16.58 -14.36 25.83
C ILE A 370 -16.31 -13.18 24.90
N GLY A 371 -16.22 -11.95 25.42
CA GLY A 371 -15.93 -10.78 24.61
C GLY A 371 -14.55 -10.85 23.94
N LEU A 372 -13.51 -11.24 24.68
CA LEU A 372 -12.15 -11.41 24.13
C LEU A 372 -12.12 -12.46 23.03
N ALA A 373 -12.85 -13.57 23.21
CA ALA A 373 -12.95 -14.62 22.23
C ALA A 373 -13.71 -14.19 20.97
N TRP A 374 -14.79 -13.45 21.13
CA TRP A 374 -15.54 -12.88 20.01
C TRP A 374 -14.66 -11.95 19.18
N VAL A 375 -13.92 -11.04 19.83
CA VAL A 375 -12.97 -10.14 19.17
C VAL A 375 -11.88 -10.92 18.43
N ARG A 376 -11.32 -11.97 19.04
CA ARG A 376 -10.29 -12.81 18.42
C ARG A 376 -10.82 -13.54 17.18
N LEU A 377 -12.01 -14.12 17.26
CA LEU A 377 -12.59 -14.94 16.19
C LEU A 377 -13.11 -14.10 15.02
N HIS A 378 -13.87 -13.04 15.29
CA HIS A 378 -14.70 -12.39 14.28
C HIS A 378 -14.17 -11.02 13.82
N GLN A 379 -13.43 -10.30 14.67
CA GLN A 379 -12.82 -9.01 14.35
C GLN A 379 -13.78 -8.06 13.59
N ALA A 380 -13.40 -7.58 12.40
CA ALA A 380 -14.18 -6.66 11.60
C ALA A 380 -15.35 -7.31 10.83
N ILE A 381 -15.45 -8.65 10.80
CA ILE A 381 -16.52 -9.36 10.07
C ILE A 381 -17.84 -9.29 10.87
N PHE A 382 -17.78 -9.52 12.17
CA PHE A 382 -18.90 -9.35 13.11
C PHE A 382 -18.41 -8.51 14.31
N PRO A 383 -18.23 -7.19 14.12
CA PRO A 383 -17.70 -6.34 15.18
C PRO A 383 -18.68 -6.27 16.36
N LEU A 384 -18.14 -6.09 17.56
CA LEU A 384 -18.95 -5.75 18.72
C LEU A 384 -19.62 -4.39 18.52
N GLU A 385 -20.83 -4.26 19.06
CA GLU A 385 -21.59 -3.01 19.12
C GLU A 385 -21.31 -2.31 20.46
N ASP A 386 -21.60 -1.01 20.54
CA ASP A 386 -21.51 -0.22 21.78
C ASP A 386 -20.19 -0.38 22.57
N ILE A 387 -19.06 -0.49 21.85
CA ILE A 387 -17.73 -0.54 22.44
C ILE A 387 -17.47 0.76 23.22
N PRO A 388 -17.10 0.70 24.51
CA PRO A 388 -16.78 1.88 25.28
C PRO A 388 -15.57 2.64 24.71
N ASP A 389 -15.61 3.97 24.73
CA ASP A 389 -14.55 4.84 24.17
C ASP A 389 -13.15 4.60 24.77
N TRP A 390 -13.08 4.02 25.97
CA TRP A 390 -11.83 3.68 26.68
C TRP A 390 -11.23 2.33 26.27
N ILE A 391 -11.85 1.63 25.32
CA ILE A 391 -11.36 0.37 24.74
C ILE A 391 -11.02 0.61 23.27
N GLN A 392 -9.83 0.15 22.88
CA GLN A 392 -9.42 0.12 21.48
C GLN A 392 -9.17 -1.33 21.06
N ILE A 393 -9.76 -1.73 19.93
CA ILE A 393 -9.56 -3.05 19.34
C ILE A 393 -8.57 -2.93 18.19
N HIS A 394 -7.53 -3.75 18.26
CA HIS A 394 -6.40 -3.75 17.35
C HIS A 394 -6.32 -5.08 16.58
N PRO A 395 -5.55 -5.13 15.46
CA PRO A 395 -5.33 -6.36 14.72
C PRO A 395 -4.82 -7.52 15.59
N LEU A 396 -4.95 -8.75 15.09
CA LEU A 396 -4.60 -9.98 15.81
C LEU A 396 -5.43 -10.20 17.09
N GLY A 397 -6.52 -9.45 17.30
CA GLY A 397 -7.40 -9.58 18.46
C GLY A 397 -6.84 -8.95 19.74
N TRP A 398 -5.89 -8.02 19.61
CA TRP A 398 -5.40 -7.24 20.74
C TRP A 398 -6.45 -6.21 21.16
N LEU A 399 -6.59 -6.07 22.46
CA LEU A 399 -7.43 -5.09 23.12
C LEU A 399 -6.55 -4.20 23.98
N GLU A 400 -6.68 -2.90 23.82
CA GLU A 400 -5.99 -1.89 24.62
C GLU A 400 -7.00 -1.13 25.48
N LEU A 401 -6.71 -1.05 26.77
CA LEU A 401 -7.48 -0.28 27.74
C LEU A 401 -6.83 1.07 27.99
N ASP A 402 -7.64 2.11 28.14
CA ASP A 402 -7.20 3.43 28.60
C ASP A 402 -6.46 3.34 29.96
N GLU A 403 -5.46 4.19 30.16
CA GLU A 403 -4.62 4.22 31.37
C GLU A 403 -5.37 4.58 32.64
N THR A 404 -6.54 5.20 32.52
CA THR A 404 -7.40 5.54 33.66
C THR A 404 -8.24 4.36 34.18
N LYS A 405 -8.25 3.23 33.47
CA LYS A 405 -9.10 2.06 33.73
C LYS A 405 -8.40 0.97 34.52
N GLU A 406 -7.86 1.34 35.67
CA GLU A 406 -7.07 0.45 36.53
C GLU A 406 -7.88 -0.76 37.03
N THR A 407 -9.15 -0.56 37.36
CA THR A 407 -10.00 -1.64 37.90
C THR A 407 -10.21 -2.75 36.86
N GLU A 408 -10.51 -2.37 35.62
CA GLU A 408 -10.69 -3.31 34.51
C GLU A 408 -9.38 -3.99 34.11
N ARG A 409 -8.25 -3.26 34.17
CA ARG A 409 -6.91 -3.83 33.96
C ARG A 409 -6.56 -4.88 35.00
N GLU A 410 -6.77 -4.57 36.29
CA GLU A 410 -6.57 -5.53 37.38
C GLU A 410 -7.45 -6.78 37.20
N GLU A 411 -8.69 -6.61 36.76
CA GLU A 411 -9.62 -7.71 36.53
C GLU A 411 -9.14 -8.66 35.41
N LEU A 412 -8.73 -8.11 34.27
CA LEU A 412 -8.18 -8.89 33.17
C LEU A 412 -6.83 -9.54 33.50
N ASN A 413 -5.97 -8.85 34.26
CA ASN A 413 -4.74 -9.43 34.78
C ASN A 413 -5.02 -10.63 35.71
N LYS A 414 -6.02 -10.52 36.61
CA LYS A 414 -6.47 -11.64 37.45
C LYS A 414 -7.01 -12.78 36.59
N LEU A 415 -7.80 -12.49 35.55
CA LEU A 415 -8.29 -13.50 34.61
C LEU A 415 -7.13 -14.25 33.92
N ALA A 416 -6.13 -13.51 33.42
CA ALA A 416 -4.94 -14.09 32.83
C ALA A 416 -4.13 -14.94 33.84
N GLU A 417 -4.05 -14.51 35.10
CA GLU A 417 -3.39 -15.26 36.16
C GLU A 417 -4.12 -16.56 36.52
N ILE A 418 -5.46 -16.55 36.59
CA ILE A 418 -6.28 -17.75 36.81
C ILE A 418 -5.95 -18.82 35.77
N PHE A 419 -5.98 -18.45 34.49
CA PHE A 419 -5.68 -19.36 33.39
C PHE A 419 -4.23 -19.85 33.36
N ARG A 420 -3.29 -18.97 33.68
CA ARG A 420 -1.87 -19.33 33.80
C ARG A 420 -1.62 -20.33 34.93
N ASN A 421 -2.23 -20.11 36.09
CA ASN A 421 -2.10 -20.98 37.27
C ASN A 421 -2.78 -22.33 37.05
N ALA A 422 -3.83 -22.38 36.24
CA ALA A 422 -4.50 -23.61 35.81
C ALA A 422 -3.71 -24.39 34.73
N GLY A 423 -2.59 -23.85 34.23
CA GLY A 423 -1.76 -24.48 33.21
C GLY A 423 -2.28 -24.35 31.78
N LEU A 424 -3.27 -23.49 31.53
CA LEU A 424 -3.88 -23.26 30.22
C LEU A 424 -4.00 -21.75 29.95
N PRO A 425 -2.90 -21.05 29.59
CA PRO A 425 -2.82 -19.59 29.51
C PRO A 425 -3.52 -19.02 28.26
N ILE A 426 -4.85 -19.21 28.15
CA ILE A 426 -5.65 -18.76 27.01
C ILE A 426 -5.88 -17.25 26.96
N VAL A 427 -5.65 -16.54 28.07
CA VAL A 427 -5.68 -15.06 28.12
C VAL A 427 -4.26 -14.55 28.34
N GLU A 428 -3.81 -13.69 27.43
CA GLU A 428 -2.56 -12.95 27.56
C GLU A 428 -2.87 -11.52 28.00
N GLY A 429 -2.09 -11.00 28.94
CA GLY A 429 -2.27 -9.68 29.53
C GLY A 429 -0.96 -9.04 29.96
N SER A 430 -0.95 -7.72 30.06
CA SER A 430 0.16 -6.94 30.58
C SER A 430 -0.33 -5.72 31.37
N ASP A 431 0.47 -5.29 32.34
CA ASP A 431 0.19 -4.10 33.16
C ASP A 431 0.13 -2.80 32.32
N ALA A 432 0.65 -2.84 31.09
CA ALA A 432 0.52 -1.76 30.13
C ALA A 432 -0.90 -1.61 29.55
N GLY A 433 -1.85 -2.47 29.94
CA GLY A 433 -3.26 -2.42 29.52
C GLY A 433 -3.57 -3.11 28.20
N TRP A 434 -2.71 -4.04 27.77
CA TRP A 434 -2.87 -4.81 26.53
C TRP A 434 -3.24 -6.26 26.82
N PHE A 435 -4.33 -6.73 26.23
CA PHE A 435 -4.90 -8.05 26.46
C PHE A 435 -5.36 -8.72 25.17
N ARG A 436 -5.34 -10.06 25.12
CA ARG A 436 -5.93 -10.83 24.02
C ARG A 436 -6.22 -12.27 24.41
N MET A 437 -7.00 -12.96 23.58
CA MET A 437 -6.97 -14.43 23.56
C MET A 437 -5.70 -14.94 22.90
N SER A 438 -5.01 -15.84 23.60
CA SER A 438 -3.77 -16.50 23.18
C SER A 438 -4.01 -17.91 22.65
N VAL A 439 -5.07 -18.05 21.86
CA VAL A 439 -5.49 -19.28 21.19
C VAL A 439 -5.66 -18.98 19.70
N SER A 440 -5.26 -19.93 18.86
CA SER A 440 -5.50 -19.82 17.41
C SER A 440 -7.00 -19.76 17.11
N LYS A 441 -7.39 -18.94 16.14
CA LYS A 441 -8.80 -18.82 15.70
C LYS A 441 -9.36 -20.19 15.29
N ASP A 442 -8.54 -21.06 14.70
CA ASP A 442 -8.97 -22.39 14.27
C ASP A 442 -9.23 -23.36 15.43
N HIS A 443 -8.78 -23.01 16.64
CA HIS A 443 -8.82 -23.82 17.84
C HIS A 443 -9.67 -23.19 18.96
N LEU A 444 -10.28 -22.04 18.72
CA LEU A 444 -11.07 -21.31 19.70
C LEU A 444 -12.56 -21.48 19.40
N TYR A 445 -13.31 -22.00 20.37
CA TYR A 445 -14.73 -22.26 20.23
C TYR A 445 -15.49 -21.80 21.48
N PHE A 446 -16.78 -21.57 21.33
CA PHE A 446 -17.72 -21.43 22.43
C PHE A 446 -18.37 -22.77 22.75
N ALA A 447 -18.81 -22.96 23.99
CA ALA A 447 -19.66 -24.09 24.37
C ALA A 447 -20.90 -24.16 23.46
N GLU A 448 -21.41 -25.36 23.20
CA GLU A 448 -22.57 -25.57 22.31
C GLU A 448 -23.82 -24.83 22.80
N THR A 449 -23.96 -24.67 24.12
CA THR A 449 -25.04 -23.89 24.76
C THR A 449 -25.01 -22.40 24.44
N PHE A 450 -23.90 -21.88 23.90
CA PHE A 450 -23.80 -20.51 23.42
C PHE A 450 -24.61 -20.29 22.14
N PHE A 451 -24.90 -21.33 21.36
CA PHE A 451 -25.61 -21.17 20.10
C PHE A 451 -27.02 -21.75 20.16
N THR A 452 -27.97 -21.03 19.54
CA THR A 452 -29.28 -21.60 19.19
C THR A 452 -29.32 -21.91 17.69
N LEU A 453 -29.58 -23.17 17.37
CA LEU A 453 -29.62 -23.68 16.00
C LEU A 453 -30.99 -23.46 15.39
N ARG A 454 -31.02 -22.79 14.23
CA ARG A 454 -32.22 -22.58 13.44
C ARG A 454 -32.01 -23.03 11.99
N PRO A 455 -32.67 -24.11 11.56
CA PRO A 455 -32.70 -24.49 10.15
C PRO A 455 -33.36 -23.39 9.32
N TYR A 456 -32.73 -23.03 8.20
CA TYR A 456 -33.28 -22.05 7.27
C TYR A 456 -33.31 -22.61 5.84
N HIS A 457 -34.43 -22.41 5.17
CA HIS A 457 -34.62 -22.81 3.78
C HIS A 457 -35.47 -21.80 3.02
N GLU A 458 -34.92 -21.27 1.93
CA GLU A 458 -35.65 -20.42 0.98
C GLU A 458 -35.03 -20.50 -0.41
N ASN A 459 -35.84 -20.65 -1.47
CA ASN A 459 -35.40 -20.63 -2.87
C ASN A 459 -34.17 -21.54 -3.17
N ASP A 460 -34.24 -22.82 -2.75
CA ASP A 460 -33.15 -23.81 -2.87
C ASP A 460 -31.85 -23.48 -2.12
N LYS A 461 -31.85 -22.48 -1.23
CA LYS A 461 -30.79 -22.27 -0.25
C LYS A 461 -31.13 -23.06 1.01
N TYR A 462 -30.21 -23.93 1.40
CA TYR A 462 -30.31 -24.71 2.63
C TYR A 462 -29.17 -24.30 3.55
N GLU A 463 -29.52 -23.75 4.71
CA GLU A 463 -28.56 -23.18 5.66
C GLU A 463 -28.91 -23.60 7.09
N LEU A 464 -27.91 -23.56 7.95
CA LEU A 464 -28.09 -23.64 9.40
C LEU A 464 -27.64 -22.29 9.98
N HIS A 465 -28.58 -21.58 10.59
CA HIS A 465 -28.31 -20.33 11.29
C HIS A 465 -27.93 -20.63 12.74
N LEU A 466 -26.79 -20.11 13.18
CA LEU A 466 -26.33 -20.11 14.56
C LEU A 466 -26.70 -18.76 15.14
N LEU A 467 -27.78 -18.72 15.91
CA LEU A 467 -28.21 -17.53 16.64
C LEU A 467 -27.32 -17.37 17.87
N VAL A 468 -26.82 -16.15 18.03
CA VAL A 468 -25.93 -15.75 19.12
C VAL A 468 -26.80 -15.11 20.21
N PRO A 469 -26.51 -15.33 21.50
CA PRO A 469 -27.27 -14.76 22.58
C PRO A 469 -27.11 -13.24 22.59
N ASP A 470 -28.19 -12.56 22.98
CA ASP A 470 -28.12 -11.15 23.35
C ASP A 470 -27.31 -11.05 24.66
N LEU A 471 -26.02 -10.70 24.52
CA LEU A 471 -25.06 -10.66 25.61
C LEU A 471 -24.27 -9.36 25.59
N LYS A 472 -24.37 -8.64 26.71
CA LYS A 472 -23.53 -7.48 26.99
C LYS A 472 -22.26 -7.89 27.70
N THR A 473 -21.11 -7.68 27.06
CA THR A 473 -19.79 -7.91 27.67
C THR A 473 -19.20 -6.58 28.15
N PRO A 474 -18.17 -6.59 29.02
CA PRO A 474 -17.43 -5.38 29.35
C PRO A 474 -16.72 -4.71 28.17
N ILE A 475 -16.51 -5.43 27.05
CA ILE A 475 -15.86 -4.92 25.84
C ILE A 475 -16.86 -4.22 24.92
N GLY A 476 -18.11 -4.67 24.93
CA GLY A 476 -19.17 -4.25 24.02
C GLY A 476 -20.29 -5.29 23.96
N GLU A 477 -21.31 -5.01 23.17
CA GLU A 477 -22.46 -5.88 22.96
C GLU A 477 -22.21 -6.81 21.78
N LEU A 478 -22.59 -8.09 21.92
CA LEU A 478 -22.59 -8.99 20.78
C LEU A 478 -23.61 -8.47 19.74
N PRO A 479 -23.26 -8.42 18.45
CA PRO A 479 -24.18 -7.92 17.44
C PRO A 479 -25.42 -8.81 17.33
N ASP A 480 -26.60 -8.20 17.21
CA ASP A 480 -27.85 -8.92 16.93
C ASP A 480 -27.79 -9.52 15.51
N CYS A 481 -27.24 -10.73 15.44
CA CYS A 481 -26.94 -11.40 14.19
C CYS A 481 -27.07 -12.92 14.30
N TYR A 482 -27.02 -13.57 13.15
CA TYR A 482 -26.85 -15.00 13.05
C TYR A 482 -25.65 -15.32 12.17
N LEU A 483 -24.89 -16.32 12.58
CA LEU A 483 -23.81 -16.87 11.78
C LEU A 483 -24.40 -17.96 10.88
N SER A 484 -24.00 -18.01 9.61
CA SER A 484 -24.63 -18.92 8.63
C SER A 484 -23.66 -20.01 8.18
N ILE A 485 -24.06 -21.26 8.38
CA ILE A 485 -23.47 -22.41 7.69
C ILE A 485 -24.19 -22.57 6.35
N ARG A 486 -23.48 -22.30 5.26
CA ARG A 486 -24.02 -22.31 3.89
C ARG A 486 -23.52 -23.51 3.09
N GLY A 487 -24.14 -23.76 1.94
CA GLY A 487 -23.74 -24.84 1.03
C GLY A 487 -24.21 -26.23 1.48
N ILE A 488 -25.23 -26.29 2.34
CA ILE A 488 -25.81 -27.55 2.78
C ILE A 488 -26.64 -28.13 1.62
N THR A 489 -26.50 -29.44 1.38
CA THR A 489 -27.31 -30.13 0.37
C THR A 489 -28.72 -30.43 0.90
N PRO A 490 -29.75 -30.56 0.04
CA PRO A 490 -31.12 -30.86 0.47
C PRO A 490 -31.22 -32.12 1.34
N THR A 491 -30.43 -33.15 1.03
CA THR A 491 -30.40 -34.40 1.81
C THR A 491 -29.86 -34.16 3.22
N VAL A 492 -28.69 -33.53 3.33
CA VAL A 492 -28.08 -33.20 4.62
C VAL A 492 -28.97 -32.27 5.44
N TYR A 493 -29.62 -31.30 4.80
CA TYR A 493 -30.56 -30.42 5.48
C TYR A 493 -31.74 -31.18 6.08
N ARG A 494 -32.34 -32.12 5.34
CA ARG A 494 -33.45 -32.95 5.86
C ARG A 494 -33.02 -33.80 7.05
N ASP A 495 -31.86 -34.44 6.96
CA ASP A 495 -31.33 -35.26 8.06
C ASP A 495 -30.99 -34.39 9.28
N MET A 496 -30.35 -33.25 9.07
CA MET A 496 -30.09 -32.26 10.11
C MET A 496 -31.38 -31.84 10.82
N VAL A 497 -32.42 -31.44 10.07
CA VAL A 497 -33.73 -31.05 10.65
C VAL A 497 -34.36 -32.18 11.47
N LYS A 498 -34.18 -33.44 11.07
CA LYS A 498 -34.64 -34.59 11.85
C LYS A 498 -33.89 -34.68 13.18
N VAL A 499 -32.55 -34.60 13.15
CA VAL A 499 -31.72 -34.63 14.35
C VAL A 499 -32.11 -33.51 15.32
N LEU A 500 -32.27 -32.29 14.82
CA LEU A 500 -32.66 -31.13 15.65
C LEU A 500 -34.07 -31.29 16.26
N LYS A 501 -34.93 -32.13 15.68
CA LYS A 501 -36.26 -32.49 16.21
C LYS A 501 -36.24 -33.75 17.09
N GLY A 502 -35.07 -34.34 17.37
CA GLY A 502 -34.94 -35.61 18.09
C GLY A 502 -35.45 -36.83 17.31
N LEU A 503 -35.53 -36.74 15.99
CA LEU A 503 -35.97 -37.81 15.10
C LEU A 503 -34.77 -38.55 14.48
N PRO A 504 -34.87 -39.86 14.23
CA PRO A 504 -33.81 -40.61 13.57
C PRO A 504 -33.62 -40.13 12.11
N THR A 505 -32.38 -40.19 11.63
CA THR A 505 -32.02 -39.87 10.24
C THR A 505 -32.39 -41.02 9.30
N ASP A 506 -32.57 -40.74 8.01
CA ASP A 506 -32.78 -41.82 7.03
C ASP A 506 -31.42 -42.47 6.74
N GLU A 507 -31.28 -43.79 6.91
CA GLU A 507 -30.02 -44.56 6.68
C GLU A 507 -29.50 -44.53 5.22
N LEU A 508 -30.04 -43.69 4.35
CA LEU A 508 -29.62 -43.55 2.95
C LEU A 508 -28.34 -42.70 2.85
N GLY A 509 -27.19 -43.31 3.14
CA GLY A 509 -25.85 -42.73 2.93
C GLY A 509 -24.90 -42.90 4.12
N ASP A 510 -23.87 -42.04 4.20
CA ASP A 510 -23.01 -41.87 5.38
C ASP A 510 -23.27 -40.47 5.98
N PRO A 511 -24.30 -40.31 6.84
CA PRO A 511 -24.67 -39.02 7.43
C PRO A 511 -23.55 -38.45 8.30
N LYS A 512 -22.74 -39.33 8.92
CA LYS A 512 -21.61 -38.92 9.77
C LYS A 512 -20.56 -38.18 8.95
N ARG A 513 -20.19 -38.72 7.79
CA ARG A 513 -19.28 -38.04 6.86
C ARG A 513 -19.88 -36.74 6.34
N SER A 514 -21.16 -36.78 5.97
CA SER A 514 -21.84 -35.63 5.36
C SER A 514 -22.00 -34.45 6.34
N PHE A 515 -22.39 -34.69 7.59
CA PHE A 515 -22.40 -33.67 8.64
C PHE A 515 -21.01 -33.12 8.94
N ARG A 516 -19.99 -33.97 8.97
CA ARG A 516 -18.61 -33.50 9.15
C ARG A 516 -18.18 -32.56 8.03
N GLU A 517 -18.46 -32.92 6.77
CA GLU A 517 -18.03 -32.16 5.60
C GLU A 517 -18.84 -30.87 5.40
N GLN A 518 -20.16 -30.89 5.59
CA GLN A 518 -21.05 -29.77 5.28
C GLN A 518 -21.48 -28.93 6.49
N LEU A 519 -21.36 -29.44 7.72
CA LEU A 519 -21.69 -28.71 8.94
C LEU A 519 -20.44 -28.41 9.76
N THR A 520 -19.75 -29.43 10.29
CA THR A 520 -18.64 -29.25 11.24
C THR A 520 -17.52 -28.36 10.68
N LYS A 521 -17.02 -28.65 9.48
CA LYS A 521 -15.96 -27.83 8.85
C LYS A 521 -16.34 -26.37 8.65
N HIS A 522 -17.62 -26.08 8.45
CA HIS A 522 -18.14 -24.73 8.24
C HIS A 522 -18.55 -24.05 9.54
N ALA A 523 -18.82 -24.81 10.60
CA ALA A 523 -19.11 -24.31 11.95
C ALA A 523 -17.85 -23.89 12.70
N GLN A 524 -16.73 -24.59 12.48
CA GLN A 524 -15.47 -24.34 13.20
C GLN A 524 -14.96 -22.89 13.07
N PRO A 525 -14.92 -22.27 11.87
CA PRO A 525 -14.53 -20.85 11.74
C PRO A 525 -15.51 -19.87 12.38
N LEU A 526 -16.72 -20.33 12.73
CA LEU A 526 -17.76 -19.55 13.40
C LEU A 526 -17.69 -19.69 14.93
N GLY A 527 -16.71 -20.43 15.47
CA GLY A 527 -16.56 -20.67 16.90
C GLY A 527 -17.41 -21.81 17.44
N LEU A 528 -18.02 -22.66 16.61
CA LEU A 528 -18.74 -23.86 17.04
C LEU A 528 -18.00 -25.12 16.61
N ARG A 529 -17.47 -25.88 17.58
CA ARG A 529 -16.64 -27.06 17.29
C ARG A 529 -17.39 -28.14 16.53
N ILE A 530 -18.54 -28.59 17.04
CA ILE A 530 -19.35 -29.66 16.46
C ILE A 530 -20.84 -29.31 16.64
N PRO A 531 -21.59 -28.98 15.57
CA PRO A 531 -23.01 -28.68 15.68
C PRO A 531 -23.88 -29.92 15.90
N ILE A 532 -23.48 -31.08 15.37
CA ILE A 532 -24.19 -32.35 15.51
C ILE A 532 -23.19 -33.45 15.86
N ARG A 533 -23.43 -34.13 16.98
CA ARG A 533 -22.65 -35.24 17.51
C ARG A 533 -23.26 -36.59 17.14
N ASN A 534 -22.44 -37.63 17.27
CA ASN A 534 -22.82 -39.03 17.06
C ASN A 534 -22.17 -39.90 18.14
N ASP A 535 -22.99 -40.64 18.88
CA ASP A 535 -22.55 -41.53 19.99
C ASP A 535 -22.35 -42.99 19.54
N GLY A 536 -22.43 -43.26 18.23
CA GLY A 536 -22.38 -44.60 17.63
C GLY A 536 -23.76 -45.22 17.36
N PHE A 537 -24.81 -44.75 18.01
CA PHE A 537 -26.18 -45.28 17.86
C PHE A 537 -27.14 -44.24 17.26
N SER A 538 -26.94 -42.97 17.59
CA SER A 538 -27.83 -41.87 17.20
C SER A 538 -27.06 -40.58 16.95
N PHE A 539 -27.74 -39.61 16.34
CA PHE A 539 -27.23 -38.25 16.19
C PHE A 539 -27.98 -37.32 17.14
N TYR A 540 -27.27 -36.36 17.73
CA TYR A 540 -27.83 -35.41 18.68
C TYR A 540 -27.09 -34.07 18.63
N THR A 541 -27.66 -33.04 19.26
CA THR A 541 -27.05 -31.71 19.45
C THR A 541 -27.14 -31.34 20.92
N GLN A 542 -26.15 -30.62 21.47
CA GLN A 542 -26.27 -29.99 22.79
C GLN A 542 -26.62 -28.50 22.68
N CYS A 543 -26.65 -27.94 21.46
CA CYS A 543 -27.17 -26.61 21.20
C CYS A 543 -28.70 -26.59 21.36
N GLU A 544 -29.25 -25.43 21.77
CA GLU A 544 -30.71 -25.21 21.72
C GLU A 544 -31.21 -25.20 20.26
N THR A 545 -32.48 -25.53 20.03
CA THR A 545 -33.06 -25.66 18.68
C THR A 545 -34.41 -24.94 18.57
N LEU A 546 -34.62 -24.16 17.51
CA LEU A 546 -35.87 -23.45 17.20
C LEU A 546 -36.71 -24.09 16.09
#